data_AF-A0A0B6RZ82-F1
#
_entry.id   AF-A0A0B6RZ82-F1
#
_cell.length_a   1.000
_cell.length_b   1.000
_cell.length_c   1.000
_cell.angle_alpha   90.00
_cell.angle_beta   90.00
_cell.angle_gamma   90.00
#
_symmetry.space_group_name_H-M   'P 1'
#
loop_
_entity.id
_entity.type
_entity.pdbx_description
1 polymer ?
#
loop_
_entity_poly.entity_id
_entity_poly.type
_entity_poly.pdbx_seq_one_letter_code
_entity_poly.pdbx_strand_id
1 'polypeptide(L)' 'MDDTQHYDHFPRLTIDQIRDLAEAIREIFGGNLSRADFSDKLMMFLEDVPGYESGEVAAALVESAWAEYTSHRFKS' A
#
# COMPACT_ATOMS: atom_id res chain seq x y z
N MET A 1 22.03 -22.48 -17.81
CA MET A 1 21.38 -21.21 -18.17
C MET A 1 20.45 -20.95 -17.02
N ASP A 2 20.86 -20.09 -16.10
CA ASP A 2 20.09 -19.73 -14.92
C ASP A 2 18.96 -18.83 -15.38
N ASP A 3 17.81 -19.46 -15.66
CA ASP A 3 16.56 -18.77 -15.89
C ASP A 3 16.28 -17.90 -14.68
N THR A 4 16.26 -16.60 -14.96
CA THR A 4 15.98 -15.50 -14.04
C THR A 4 14.57 -15.65 -13.50
N GLN A 5 14.38 -16.52 -12.51
CA GLN A 5 13.16 -16.61 -11.74
C GLN A 5 13.34 -15.77 -10.49
N HIS A 6 13.39 -14.44 -10.68
CA HIS A 6 12.85 -13.54 -9.67
C HIS A 6 11.36 -13.84 -9.59
N TYR A 7 11.01 -14.90 -8.88
CA TYR A 7 9.68 -15.08 -8.36
C TYR A 7 9.41 -13.83 -7.54
N ASP A 8 8.54 -12.97 -8.07
CA ASP A 8 7.71 -12.04 -7.31
C ASP A 8 6.98 -12.85 -6.22
N HIS A 9 7.71 -13.32 -5.21
CA HIS A 9 7.23 -14.20 -4.14
C HIS A 9 6.36 -13.41 -3.14
N PHE A 10 6.16 -12.12 -3.42
CA PHE A 10 5.19 -11.31 -2.72
C PHE A 10 3.85 -11.46 -3.41
N PRO A 11 2.80 -11.91 -2.68
CA PRO A 11 1.47 -11.89 -3.24
C PRO A 11 1.18 -10.44 -3.60
N ARG A 12 1.14 -10.11 -4.90
CA ARG A 12 0.71 -8.78 -5.35
C ARG A 12 -0.68 -8.57 -4.75
N LEU A 13 -0.80 -7.65 -3.80
CA LEU A 13 -2.09 -7.34 -3.17
C LEU A 13 -3.09 -7.09 -4.30
N THR A 14 -4.22 -7.78 -4.23
CA THR A 14 -5.29 -7.57 -5.19
C THR A 14 -5.82 -6.15 -5.06
N ILE A 15 -6.45 -5.64 -6.12
CA ILE A 15 -6.99 -4.27 -6.11
C ILE A 15 -7.97 -4.05 -4.95
N ASP A 16 -8.75 -5.07 -4.58
CA ASP A 16 -9.67 -5.02 -3.45
C ASP A 16 -8.94 -4.90 -2.11
N GLN A 17 -7.84 -5.65 -1.92
CA GLN A 17 -7.04 -5.53 -0.69
C GLN A 17 -6.35 -4.17 -0.57
N ILE A 18 -5.90 -3.58 -1.68
CA ILE A 18 -5.33 -2.23 -1.71
C ILE A 18 -6.39 -1.19 -1.31
N ARG A 19 -7.64 -1.38 -1.76
CA ARG A 19 -8.78 -0.53 -1.41
C ARG A 19 -9.14 -0.65 0.07
N ASP A 20 -9.24 -1.88 0.59
CA ASP A 20 -9.50 -2.13 2.00
C ASP A 20 -8.41 -1.52 2.89
N LEU A 21 -7.15 -1.58 2.46
CA LEU A 21 -6.03 -0.98 3.18
C LEU A 21 -6.10 0.55 3.20
N ALA A 22 -6.41 1.17 2.05
CA ALA A 22 -6.60 2.61 1.96
C ALA A 22 -7.80 3.08 2.80
N GLU A 23 -8.87 2.30 2.85
CA GLU A 23 -10.06 2.56 3.69
C GLU A 23 -9.72 2.46 5.17
N ALA A 24 -9.02 1.39 5.59
CA ALA A 24 -8.57 1.23 6.97
C ALA A 24 -7.68 2.39 7.44
N ILE A 25 -6.72 2.82 6.62
CA ILE A 25 -5.87 3.99 6.92
C ILE A 25 -6.72 5.25 7.07
N ARG A 26 -7.73 5.44 6.21
CA ARG A 26 -8.65 6.58 6.29
C ARG A 26 -9.51 6.55 7.53
N GLU A 27 -10.01 5.38 7.94
CA GLU A 27 -10.82 5.23 9.14
C GLU A 27 -10.02 5.47 10.42
N ILE A 28 -8.76 5.02 10.45
CA ILE A 28 -7.92 5.08 11.65
C ILE A 28 -7.24 6.45 11.81
N PHE A 29 -6.76 7.04 10.71
CA PHE A 29 -5.96 8.27 10.73
C PHE A 29 -6.67 9.48 10.11
N GLY A 30 -7.85 9.29 9.51
CA GLY A 30 -8.64 10.33 8.87
C GLY A 30 -8.32 10.55 7.39
N GLY A 31 -9.25 11.14 6.64
CA GLY A 31 -9.15 11.32 5.17
C GLY A 31 -8.37 12.52 4.65
N ASN A 32 -7.58 13.19 5.49
CA ASN A 32 -6.86 14.42 5.16
C ASN A 32 -5.32 14.29 5.26
N LEU A 33 -4.80 13.08 5.36
CA LEU A 33 -3.34 12.83 5.37
C LEU A 33 -2.64 13.43 4.15
N SER A 34 -1.43 13.95 4.37
CA SER A 34 -0.50 14.23 3.28
C SER A 34 0.03 12.91 2.69
N ARG A 35 0.59 12.95 1.48
CA ARG A 35 1.21 11.76 0.88
C ARG A 35 2.34 11.19 1.74
N ALA A 36 3.13 12.06 2.37
CA ALA A 36 4.21 11.63 3.26
C ALA A 36 3.66 10.93 4.52
N ASP A 37 2.64 11.52 5.16
CA ASP A 37 2.01 10.91 6.34
C ASP A 37 1.33 9.58 5.98
N PHE A 38 0.65 9.52 4.82
CA PHE A 38 0.03 8.31 4.32
C PHE A 38 1.06 7.18 4.13
N SER A 39 2.17 7.46 3.46
CA SER A 39 3.24 6.46 3.27
C SER A 39 3.81 5.98 4.60
N ASP A 40 4.03 6.89 5.55
CA ASP A 40 4.51 6.54 6.91
C ASP A 40 3.52 5.62 7.63
N LYS A 41 2.22 5.95 7.61
CA LYS A 41 1.16 5.11 8.21
C LYS A 41 1.00 3.77 7.52
N LEU A 42 1.08 3.74 6.19
CA LEU A 42 1.01 2.51 5.42
C LEU A 42 2.19 1.59 5.74
N MET A 43 3.41 2.13 5.82
CA MET A 43 4.59 1.35 6.21
C MET A 43 4.48 0.85 7.64
N MET A 44 3.98 1.66 8.57
CA MET A 44 3.69 1.21 9.94
C MET A 44 2.70 0.04 9.97
N PHE A 45 1.71 0.00 9.08
CA PHE A 45 0.76 -1.10 8.95
C PHE A 45 1.37 -2.39 8.36
N LEU A 46 2.40 -2.23 7.53
CA LEU A 46 3.05 -3.31 6.81
C LEU A 46 4.32 -3.82 7.52
N GLU A 47 4.77 -3.16 8.59
CA GLU A 47 5.94 -3.56 9.37
C GLU A 47 5.81 -4.97 9.94
N ASP A 48 4.60 -5.36 10.35
CA ASP A 48 4.29 -6.71 10.85
C ASP A 48 3.93 -7.71 9.72
N VAL A 49 3.88 -7.26 8.46
CA VAL A 49 3.50 -8.13 7.32
C VAL A 49 4.77 -8.65 6.65
N PRO A 50 5.13 -9.93 6.83
CA PRO A 50 6.32 -10.50 6.24
C PRO A 50 6.26 -10.35 4.73
N GLY A 51 7.26 -9.65 4.18
CA GLY A 51 7.38 -9.41 2.75
C GLY A 51 7.03 -8.03 2.23
N TYR A 52 6.63 -7.11 3.10
CA TYR A 52 6.56 -5.68 2.77
C TYR A 52 7.61 -4.85 3.51
N GLU A 53 8.51 -5.52 4.23
CA GLU A 53 9.46 -4.93 5.17
C GLU A 53 10.51 -4.03 4.48
N SER A 54 10.86 -4.27 3.20
CA SER A 54 11.73 -3.36 2.45
C SER A 54 11.81 -3.71 0.96
N GLY A 55 11.61 -2.73 0.06
CA GLY A 55 11.93 -2.89 -1.37
C GLY A 55 11.06 -2.07 -2.33
N GLU A 56 11.25 -2.32 -3.64
CA GLU A 56 10.49 -1.71 -4.75
C GLU A 56 8.98 -2.04 -4.69
N VAL A 57 8.62 -3.17 -4.08
CA VAL A 57 7.23 -3.59 -3.86
C VAL A 57 6.47 -2.61 -2.96
N ALA A 58 7.14 -2.05 -1.94
CA ALA A 58 6.55 -1.05 -1.06
C ALA A 58 6.25 0.26 -1.81
N ALA A 59 7.13 0.67 -2.74
CA ALA A 59 6.92 1.88 -3.53
C ALA A 59 5.72 1.77 -4.48
N ALA A 60 5.59 0.65 -5.20
CA ALA A 60 4.45 0.41 -6.10
C ALA A 60 3.12 0.28 -5.33
N LEU A 61 3.15 -0.33 -4.15
CA LEU A 61 1.99 -0.42 -3.26
C LEU A 61 1.58 0.95 -2.72
N VAL A 62 2.53 1.77 -2.27
CA VAL A 62 2.28 3.14 -1.82
C VAL A 62 1.57 3.95 -2.90
N GLU A 63 2.02 3.90 -4.15
CA GLU A 63 1.36 4.63 -5.24
C GLU A 63 -0.07 4.14 -5.47
N SER A 64 -0.28 2.82 -5.48
CA SER A 64 -1.59 2.22 -5.73
C SER A 64 -2.58 2.54 -4.60
N ALA A 65 -2.14 2.40 -3.34
CA ALA A 65 -2.97 2.68 -2.18
C ALA A 65 -3.26 4.19 -2.03
N TRP A 66 -2.31 5.05 -2.38
CA TRP A 66 -2.51 6.49 -2.40
C TRP A 66 -3.54 6.93 -3.45
N ALA A 67 -3.51 6.32 -4.63
CA ALA A 67 -4.49 6.58 -5.68
C ALA A 67 -5.92 6.26 -5.20
N GLU A 68 -6.12 5.12 -4.55
CA GLU A 68 -7.43 4.74 -4.00
C GLU A 68 -7.84 5.65 -2.83
N TYR A 69 -6.92 5.93 -1.91
CA TYR A 69 -7.16 6.82 -0.77
C TYR A 69 -7.61 8.21 -1.20
N THR A 70 -6.97 8.78 -2.23
CA THR A 70 -7.33 10.10 -2.77
C THR A 70 -8.57 10.07 -3.65
N SER A 71 -8.82 9.00 -4.40
CA SER A 71 -10.07 8.81 -5.15
C SER A 71 -11.29 8.85 -4.22
N HIS A 72 -11.17 8.24 -3.04
CA HIS A 72 -12.21 8.27 -2.00
C HIS A 72 -12.38 9.63 -1.29
N ARG A 73 -11.44 10.57 -1.47
CA ARG A 73 -11.57 11.96 -0.97
C ARG A 73 -12.58 12.78 -1.78
N PHE A 74 -12.83 12.41 -3.04
CA PHE A 74 -13.70 13.16 -3.95
C PHE A 74 -15.13 12.61 -4.07
N LYS A 75 -15.40 11.43 -3.50
CA LYS A 75 -16.77 10.95 -3.27
C LYS A 75 -17.23 11.45 -1.89
N SER A 76 -17.63 12.71 -1.83
CA SER A 76 -18.37 13.28 -0.69
C SER A 76 -19.85 13.39 -1.01
#